data_AF-A0A672F676-F1
#
_entry.id   AF-A0A672F676-F1
#
_cell.length_a   1.000
_cell.length_b   1.000
_cell.length_c   1.000
_cell.angle_alpha   90.00
_cell.angle_beta   90.00
_cell.angle_gamma   90.00
#
_symmetry.space_group_name_H-M   'P 1'
#
loop_
_entity.id
_entity.type
_entity.pdbx_description
1 polymer ?
#
loop_
_entity_poly.entity_id
_entity_poly.type
_entity_poly.pdbx_seq_one_letter_code
_entity_poly.pdbx_strand_id
1 'polypeptide(L)'
;MQAAALTEFWLISAPGEKTCQQTWDKLMVATTRTNNLSTNNKFNIPDLKVGTLDVLVGLSDELAKLDTFVESVVKKVAQYMADVLEDSRDKVQENLLANGVDLVTYITRFQWDMAKYPIKHSCDYIWFIFLPTPQATQIDNDLKARASAYNNLKGNLQNLERKNAGSLLTRSLADIVKKEDFVLDSEYLITMLVVVPKTGYTDWQKTYETLAEMVVPRSTKLLFEDNDSGLFSVTLFRKAVDDFKHKARENKFTVRDFQYNEEEMKADKEEMTRLSTDKKKQFGPLVRWLKVNFSEAFIAWIHIKALRVFVESVLRYGLPVNFQAMLLQPNKKNMKKLREVLYDLYKHLDSSAAIIDASMDIPGLNLSQQEYYPYVYYKIDCNLLDFKV
;
A
#
# COMPACT_ATOMS: atom_id res chain seq x y z
N MET A 1 -14.13 16.49 -4.48
CA MET A 1 -13.16 17.46 -3.90
C MET A 1 -13.44 17.60 -2.41
N GLN A 2 -13.17 16.55 -1.62
CA GLN A 2 -13.31 16.61 -0.17
C GLN A 2 -12.09 17.34 0.38
N ALA A 3 -12.31 18.38 1.18
CA ALA A 3 -11.25 19.04 1.93
C ALA A 3 -10.48 17.95 2.70
N ALA A 4 -9.15 17.88 2.49
CA ALA A 4 -8.29 17.02 3.30
C ALA A 4 -8.50 17.40 4.76
N ALA A 5 -9.31 16.60 5.47
CA ALA A 5 -9.55 16.76 6.88
C ALA A 5 -8.19 16.70 7.58
N LEU A 6 -7.96 17.57 8.56
CA LEU A 6 -6.73 17.53 9.35
C LEU A 6 -6.62 16.16 10.04
N THR A 7 -5.70 15.34 9.56
CA THR A 7 -5.37 14.01 10.09
C THR A 7 -4.22 14.05 11.10
N GLU A 8 -3.65 15.23 11.35
CA GLU A 8 -2.58 15.41 12.32
C GLU A 8 -3.15 15.64 13.71
N PHE A 9 -2.69 14.83 14.67
CA PHE A 9 -2.98 14.97 16.09
C PHE A 9 -1.68 15.11 16.88
N TRP A 10 -1.74 15.93 17.92
CA TRP A 10 -0.67 16.12 18.89
C TRP A 10 -1.10 15.47 20.19
N LEU A 11 -0.45 14.37 20.54
CA LEU A 11 -0.64 13.71 21.81
C LEU A 11 0.34 14.33 22.81
N ILE A 12 -0.20 15.05 23.79
CA ILE A 12 0.60 15.71 24.83
C ILE A 12 0.25 15.17 26.20
N SER A 13 1.18 15.30 27.13
CA SER A 13 0.92 15.07 28.55
C SER A 13 1.53 16.21 29.37
N ALA A 14 0.85 16.54 30.47
CA ALA A 14 1.26 17.56 31.43
C ALA A 14 0.96 17.08 32.86
N PRO A 15 1.74 17.50 33.86
CA PRO A 15 1.54 17.06 35.23
C PRO A 15 0.21 17.57 35.79
N GLY A 16 -0.41 16.77 36.66
CA GLY A 16 -1.60 17.17 37.41
C GLY A 16 -1.21 18.06 38.57
N GLU A 17 -1.26 19.39 38.42
CA GLU A 17 -0.80 20.32 39.48
C GLU A 17 -1.45 20.04 40.86
N LYS A 18 -2.78 20.16 40.94
CA LYS A 18 -3.58 19.74 42.11
C LYS A 18 -4.49 18.57 41.79
N THR A 19 -5.04 18.55 40.57
CA THR A 19 -5.81 17.44 40.00
C THR A 19 -5.61 17.42 38.49
N CYS A 20 -5.68 16.24 37.86
CA CYS A 20 -5.63 16.11 36.40
C CYS A 20 -6.72 16.93 35.68
N GLN A 21 -7.88 17.09 36.33
CA GLN A 21 -8.99 17.91 35.82
C GLN A 21 -8.62 19.40 35.72
N GLN A 22 -7.90 19.95 36.68
CA GLN A 22 -7.47 21.35 36.61
C GLN A 22 -6.47 21.57 35.48
N THR A 23 -5.54 20.65 35.26
CA THR A 23 -4.60 20.69 34.13
C THR A 23 -5.36 20.67 32.79
N TRP A 24 -6.38 19.81 32.68
CA TRP A 24 -7.27 19.79 31.52
C TRP A 24 -8.01 21.12 31.30
N ASP A 25 -8.63 21.67 32.35
CA ASP A 25 -9.40 22.90 32.23
C ASP A 25 -8.51 24.11 31.88
N LYS A 26 -7.29 24.18 32.43
CA LYS A 26 -6.27 25.18 32.07
C LYS A 26 -5.91 25.09 30.58
N LEU A 27 -5.63 23.89 30.07
CA LEU A 27 -5.34 23.69 28.65
C LEU A 27 -6.54 24.13 27.79
N MET A 28 -7.75 23.71 28.14
CA MET A 28 -8.97 24.03 27.39
C MET A 28 -9.24 25.53 27.34
N VAL A 29 -8.96 26.26 28.43
CA VAL A 29 -9.06 27.72 28.46
C VAL A 29 -8.04 28.34 27.50
N ALA A 30 -6.77 27.94 27.59
CA ALA A 30 -5.69 28.52 26.80
C ALA A 30 -5.82 28.27 25.28
N THR A 31 -6.27 27.08 24.89
CA THR A 31 -6.25 26.61 23.50
C THR A 31 -7.61 26.75 22.80
N THR A 32 -8.66 26.13 23.32
CA THR A 32 -9.98 26.06 22.66
C THR A 32 -10.86 27.26 22.99
N ARG A 33 -11.07 27.58 24.28
CA ARG A 33 -12.08 28.59 24.69
C ARG A 33 -11.66 30.02 24.36
N THR A 34 -10.37 30.35 24.54
CA THR A 34 -9.89 31.73 24.35
C THR A 34 -9.54 32.03 22.89
N ASN A 35 -9.00 31.06 22.16
CA ASN A 35 -8.35 31.30 20.88
C ASN A 35 -8.77 30.34 19.74
N ASN A 36 -9.63 29.34 20.03
CA ASN A 36 -10.05 28.29 19.08
C ASN A 36 -8.89 27.73 18.23
N LEU A 37 -7.79 27.38 18.89
CA LEU A 37 -6.54 26.94 18.24
C LEU A 37 -6.54 25.45 17.89
N SER A 38 -7.25 24.64 18.68
CA SER A 38 -7.33 23.19 18.53
C SER A 38 -8.63 22.63 19.12
N THR A 39 -9.03 21.47 18.59
CA THR A 39 -10.05 20.61 19.19
C THR A 39 -9.36 19.59 20.08
N ASN A 40 -9.72 19.53 21.36
CA ASN A 40 -8.99 18.70 22.32
C ASN A 40 -9.90 17.59 22.86
N ASN A 41 -9.34 16.41 23.07
CA ASN A 41 -9.97 15.29 23.76
C ASN A 41 -9.07 14.76 24.86
N LYS A 42 -9.66 14.23 25.94
CA LYS A 42 -8.88 13.51 26.95
C LYS A 42 -8.43 12.18 26.37
N PHE A 43 -7.18 11.81 26.65
CA PHE A 43 -6.63 10.53 26.24
C PHE A 43 -6.49 9.65 27.48
N ASN A 44 -7.40 8.70 27.65
CA ASN A 44 -7.52 7.93 28.88
C ASN A 44 -6.49 6.79 28.90
N ILE A 45 -5.44 6.97 29.69
CA ILE A 45 -4.43 5.95 29.98
C ILE A 45 -4.75 5.36 31.36
N PRO A 46 -4.86 4.04 31.50
CA PRO A 46 -5.11 3.42 32.81
C PRO A 46 -3.88 3.50 33.71
N ASP A 47 -4.08 3.25 34.99
CA ASP A 47 -2.98 3.15 35.96
C ASP A 47 -2.16 1.88 35.67
N LEU A 48 -1.05 2.06 34.96
CA LEU A 48 -0.08 0.99 34.68
C LEU A 48 0.93 0.90 35.84
N LYS A 49 1.39 -0.32 36.17
CA LYS A 49 2.31 -0.54 37.30
C LYS A 49 3.71 0.00 36.98
N VAL A 50 4.23 0.94 37.73
CA VAL A 50 5.58 1.47 37.43
C VAL A 50 6.67 0.48 37.88
N GLY A 51 7.63 0.19 37.00
CA GLY A 51 8.84 -0.57 37.30
C GLY A 51 9.93 0.27 37.97
N THR A 52 11.19 -0.20 37.96
CA THR A 52 12.32 0.62 38.40
C THR A 52 12.67 1.69 37.35
N LEU A 53 13.33 2.77 37.78
CA LEU A 53 13.74 3.85 36.88
C LEU A 53 14.64 3.36 35.73
N ASP A 54 15.59 2.47 36.04
CA ASP A 54 16.49 1.85 35.07
C ASP A 54 15.72 1.10 33.97
N VAL A 55 14.70 0.34 34.35
CA VAL A 55 13.80 -0.33 33.40
C VAL A 55 13.07 0.71 32.54
N LEU A 56 12.49 1.76 33.13
CA LEU A 56 11.76 2.78 32.36
C LEU A 56 12.63 3.48 31.30
N VAL A 57 13.90 3.75 31.61
CA VAL A 57 14.85 4.34 30.64
C VAL A 57 15.06 3.40 29.46
N GLY A 58 15.36 2.12 29.71
CA GLY A 58 15.49 1.12 28.65
C GLY A 58 14.21 0.96 27.81
N LEU A 59 13.05 1.00 28.45
CA LEU A 59 11.76 0.90 27.77
C LEU A 59 11.46 2.13 26.89
N SER A 60 11.91 3.33 27.25
CA SER A 60 11.70 4.53 26.43
C SER A 60 12.35 4.37 25.04
N ASP A 61 13.59 3.88 25.00
CA ASP A 61 14.33 3.64 23.77
C ASP A 61 13.72 2.50 22.93
N GLU A 62 13.32 1.41 23.57
CA GLU A 62 12.66 0.28 22.89
C GLU A 62 11.30 0.68 22.32
N LEU A 63 10.49 1.40 23.08
CA LEU A 63 9.19 1.89 22.61
C LEU A 63 9.33 2.88 21.46
N ALA A 64 10.40 3.69 21.41
CA ALA A 64 10.67 4.57 20.27
C ALA A 64 10.94 3.80 18.97
N LYS A 65 11.76 2.73 19.06
CA LYS A 65 12.02 1.83 17.93
C LYS A 65 10.74 1.10 17.50
N LEU A 66 9.98 0.59 18.47
CA LEU A 66 8.74 -0.14 18.22
C LEU A 66 7.69 0.74 17.57
N ASP A 67 7.51 1.98 18.05
CA ASP A 67 6.58 2.95 17.48
C ASP A 67 6.89 3.23 16.00
N THR A 68 8.16 3.48 15.68
CA THR A 68 8.61 3.70 14.29
C THR A 68 8.38 2.47 13.42
N PHE A 69 8.67 1.28 13.94
CA PHE A 69 8.46 0.03 13.24
C PHE A 69 6.97 -0.22 12.94
N VAL A 70 6.10 -0.15 13.96
CA VAL A 70 4.67 -0.41 13.80
C VAL A 70 4.00 0.64 12.91
N GLU A 71 4.39 1.91 13.02
CA GLU A 71 3.96 2.95 12.08
C GLU A 71 4.29 2.57 10.63
N SER A 72 5.51 2.07 10.39
CA SER A 72 5.92 1.63 9.05
C SER A 72 5.08 0.46 8.54
N VAL A 73 4.71 -0.48 9.41
CA VAL A 73 3.84 -1.63 9.06
C VAL A 73 2.44 -1.14 8.71
N VAL A 74 1.85 -0.27 9.53
CA VAL A 74 0.53 0.34 9.27
C VAL A 74 0.53 1.05 7.92
N LYS A 75 1.54 1.87 7.63
CA LYS A 75 1.69 2.58 6.35
C LYS A 75 1.83 1.62 5.17
N LYS A 76 2.64 0.56 5.28
CA LYS A 76 2.77 -0.46 4.22
C LYS A 76 1.46 -1.18 3.95
N VAL A 77 0.72 -1.56 5.00
CA VAL A 77 -0.59 -2.23 4.84
C VAL A 77 -1.59 -1.29 4.18
N ALA A 78 -1.64 -0.02 4.59
CA ALA A 78 -2.52 0.99 4.01
C ALA A 78 -2.18 1.25 2.53
N GLN A 79 -0.90 1.42 2.21
CA GLN A 79 -0.44 1.62 0.84
C GLN A 79 -0.77 0.42 -0.05
N TYR A 80 -0.53 -0.80 0.45
CA TYR A 80 -0.83 -2.00 -0.33
C TYR A 80 -2.35 -2.20 -0.52
N MET A 81 -3.19 -1.81 0.46
CA MET A 81 -4.63 -1.75 0.26
C MET A 81 -5.00 -0.80 -0.90
N ALA A 82 -4.34 0.35 -1.00
CA ALA A 82 -4.56 1.29 -2.09
C ALA A 82 -4.11 0.73 -3.46
N ASP A 83 -3.02 -0.03 -3.49
CA ASP A 83 -2.52 -0.69 -4.71
C ASP A 83 -3.43 -1.86 -5.15
N VAL A 84 -3.99 -2.61 -4.19
CA VAL A 84 -4.96 -3.68 -4.50
C VAL A 84 -6.29 -3.10 -5.00
N LEU A 85 -6.68 -1.92 -4.52
CA LEU A 85 -7.89 -1.20 -4.90
C LEU A 85 -7.62 -0.09 -5.94
N GLU A 86 -6.65 -0.27 -6.83
CA GLU A 86 -6.29 0.69 -7.90
C GLU A 86 -7.52 1.20 -8.69
N ASP A 87 -8.45 0.30 -9.03
CA ASP A 87 -9.67 0.62 -9.79
C ASP A 87 -10.78 1.30 -8.94
N SER A 88 -10.57 1.44 -7.63
CA SER A 88 -11.57 1.96 -6.68
C SER A 88 -10.91 2.68 -5.50
N ARG A 89 -9.98 3.60 -5.81
CA ARG A 89 -9.22 4.36 -4.79
C ARG A 89 -10.11 5.10 -3.79
N ASP A 90 -11.26 5.59 -4.22
CA ASP A 90 -12.22 6.29 -3.35
C ASP A 90 -12.71 5.41 -2.20
N LYS A 91 -12.74 4.08 -2.39
CA LYS A 91 -13.16 3.12 -1.36
C LYS A 91 -12.04 2.77 -0.38
N VAL A 92 -10.80 3.18 -0.61
CA VAL A 92 -9.67 2.82 0.27
C VAL A 92 -9.94 3.32 1.70
N GLN A 93 -10.38 4.57 1.85
CA GLN A 93 -10.68 5.14 3.17
C GLN A 93 -11.81 4.40 3.89
N GLU A 94 -12.82 3.90 3.16
CA GLU A 94 -13.91 3.09 3.74
C GLU A 94 -13.42 1.73 4.27
N ASN A 95 -12.26 1.25 3.79
CA ASN A 95 -11.68 -0.02 4.18
C ASN A 95 -10.62 0.11 5.29
N LEU A 96 -10.07 1.32 5.49
CA LEU A 96 -9.09 1.64 6.52
C LEU A 96 -9.77 2.06 7.82
N LEU A 97 -10.39 1.09 8.50
CA LEU A 97 -11.10 1.29 9.76
C LEU A 97 -10.34 0.64 10.91
N ALA A 98 -10.43 1.25 12.10
CA ALA A 98 -9.94 0.70 13.35
C ALA A 98 -11.14 0.26 14.20
N ASN A 99 -11.25 -1.04 14.47
CA ASN A 99 -12.37 -1.66 15.18
C ASN A 99 -13.76 -1.31 14.58
N GLY A 100 -13.83 -1.21 13.25
CA GLY A 100 -15.07 -0.86 12.53
C GLY A 100 -15.43 0.62 12.54
N VAL A 101 -14.58 1.48 13.10
CA VAL A 101 -14.78 2.93 13.18
C VAL A 101 -13.65 3.64 12.41
N ASP A 102 -13.89 4.85 11.91
CA ASP A 102 -12.83 5.63 11.26
C ASP A 102 -11.70 5.99 12.22
N LEU A 103 -10.50 6.22 11.68
CA LEU A 103 -9.28 6.43 12.46
C LEU A 103 -9.37 7.64 13.40
N VAL A 104 -10.00 8.72 12.94
CA VAL A 104 -10.14 9.96 13.72
C VAL A 104 -11.05 9.73 14.91
N THR A 105 -12.21 9.11 14.69
CA THR A 105 -13.15 8.77 15.76
C THR A 105 -12.53 7.77 16.74
N TYR A 106 -11.73 6.79 16.26
CA TYR A 106 -11.04 5.85 17.13
C TYR A 106 -10.05 6.55 18.09
N ILE A 107 -9.19 7.43 17.58
CA ILE A 107 -8.18 8.11 18.42
C ILE A 107 -8.85 9.11 19.37
N THR A 108 -9.84 9.87 18.90
CA THR A 108 -10.53 10.88 19.73
C THR A 108 -11.35 10.26 20.87
N ARG A 109 -11.78 9.01 20.72
CA ARG A 109 -12.51 8.23 21.74
C ARG A 109 -11.70 7.04 22.27
N PHE A 110 -10.38 7.15 22.22
CA PHE A 110 -9.50 6.06 22.63
C PHE A 110 -9.83 5.58 24.04
N GLN A 111 -9.98 4.26 24.16
CA GLN A 111 -10.03 3.54 25.42
C GLN A 111 -9.06 2.39 25.36
N TRP A 112 -8.39 2.14 26.48
CA TRP A 112 -7.47 1.05 26.61
C TRP A 112 -8.18 -0.30 26.45
N ASP A 113 -7.70 -1.13 25.53
CA ASP A 113 -8.26 -2.46 25.30
C ASP A 113 -7.75 -3.43 26.38
N MET A 114 -8.48 -3.52 27.49
CA MET A 114 -8.15 -4.40 28.62
C MET A 114 -8.22 -5.89 28.27
N ALA A 115 -8.93 -6.27 27.21
CA ALA A 115 -9.06 -7.66 26.78
C ALA A 115 -7.80 -8.12 26.03
N LYS A 116 -7.25 -7.25 25.19
CA LYS A 116 -5.99 -7.51 24.46
C LYS A 116 -4.75 -7.15 25.27
N TYR A 117 -4.85 -6.14 26.14
CA TYR A 117 -3.74 -5.57 26.90
C TYR A 117 -4.08 -5.50 28.41
N PRO A 118 -4.07 -6.63 29.14
CA PRO A 118 -4.51 -6.66 30.54
C PRO A 118 -3.51 -5.95 31.47
N ILE A 119 -4.02 -5.12 32.39
CA ILE A 119 -3.22 -4.31 33.33
C ILE A 119 -2.83 -5.03 34.64
N LYS A 120 -3.36 -6.24 34.89
CA LYS A 120 -3.31 -6.89 36.23
C LYS A 120 -2.17 -7.91 36.43
N HIS A 121 -1.45 -8.32 35.39
CA HIS A 121 -0.37 -9.30 35.54
C HIS A 121 0.84 -8.69 36.28
N SER A 122 1.51 -9.46 37.16
CA SER A 122 2.64 -8.98 37.97
C SER A 122 3.96 -9.00 37.20
N CYS A 123 4.78 -7.97 37.43
CA CYS A 123 6.23 -7.85 37.28
C CYS A 123 6.95 -8.25 35.97
N ASP A 124 6.35 -8.97 35.03
CA ASP A 124 6.95 -9.19 33.70
C ASP A 124 6.59 -8.06 32.73
N TYR A 125 6.98 -6.84 33.10
CA TYR A 125 6.72 -5.61 32.33
C TYR A 125 7.24 -5.69 30.88
N ILE A 126 8.28 -6.52 30.69
CA ILE A 126 8.88 -6.89 29.42
C ILE A 126 7.83 -7.53 28.49
N TRP A 127 6.98 -8.42 28.99
CA TRP A 127 6.00 -9.14 28.17
C TRP A 127 4.94 -8.21 27.54
N PHE A 128 4.58 -7.12 28.23
CA PHE A 128 3.63 -6.14 27.73
C PHE A 128 4.13 -5.38 26.49
N ILE A 129 5.45 -5.11 26.44
CA ILE A 129 6.11 -4.41 25.34
C ILE A 129 6.41 -5.37 24.18
N PHE A 130 6.65 -6.64 24.48
CA PHE A 130 6.81 -7.69 23.47
C PHE A 130 5.49 -8.25 22.94
N LEU A 131 4.32 -7.86 23.43
CA LEU A 131 3.07 -8.41 22.91
C LEU A 131 2.70 -7.93 21.49
N PRO A 132 2.86 -6.62 21.17
CA PRO A 132 2.57 -6.11 19.83
C PRO A 132 3.64 -6.48 18.78
N THR A 133 4.90 -6.68 19.20
CA THR A 133 6.03 -6.85 18.26
C THR A 133 5.95 -8.12 17.41
N PRO A 134 5.65 -9.32 17.95
CA PRO A 134 5.44 -10.53 17.17
C PRO A 134 4.24 -10.39 16.24
N GLN A 135 3.15 -9.74 16.70
CA GLN A 135 1.96 -9.52 15.88
C GLN A 135 2.26 -8.59 14.69
N ALA A 136 2.87 -7.43 14.93
CA ALA A 136 3.25 -6.49 13.88
C ALA A 136 4.30 -7.08 12.92
N THR A 137 5.25 -7.86 13.45
CA THR A 137 6.25 -8.57 12.63
C THR A 137 5.61 -9.67 11.78
N GLN A 138 4.68 -10.43 12.35
CA GLN A 138 3.91 -11.42 11.63
C GLN A 138 3.09 -10.77 10.52
N ILE A 139 2.42 -9.63 10.80
CA ILE A 139 1.69 -8.85 9.80
C ILE A 139 2.60 -8.40 8.66
N ASP A 140 3.80 -7.87 8.95
CA ASP A 140 4.76 -7.43 7.91
C ASP A 140 5.24 -8.60 7.04
N ASN A 141 5.55 -9.75 7.65
CA ASN A 141 5.99 -10.95 6.94
C ASN A 141 4.87 -11.57 6.08
N ASP A 142 3.68 -11.72 6.65
CA ASP A 142 2.51 -12.24 5.95
C ASP A 142 2.08 -11.29 4.82
N LEU A 143 2.17 -9.98 5.03
CA LEU A 143 1.91 -8.99 3.99
C LEU A 143 2.87 -9.20 2.82
N LYS A 144 4.18 -9.32 3.07
CA LYS A 144 5.18 -9.56 2.00
C LYS A 144 4.90 -10.85 1.23
N ALA A 145 4.60 -11.94 1.94
CA ALA A 145 4.31 -13.23 1.31
C ALA A 145 3.05 -13.19 0.44
N ARG A 146 1.94 -12.65 0.98
CA ARG A 146 0.66 -12.51 0.27
C ARG A 146 0.76 -11.52 -0.89
N ALA A 147 1.47 -10.40 -0.69
CA ALA A 147 1.67 -9.39 -1.72
C ALA A 147 2.49 -9.95 -2.88
N SER A 148 3.57 -10.67 -2.61
CA SER A 148 4.37 -11.34 -3.63
C SER A 148 3.52 -12.33 -4.44
N ALA A 149 2.75 -13.20 -3.77
CA ALA A 149 1.88 -14.17 -4.44
C ALA A 149 0.82 -13.50 -5.34
N TYR A 150 0.13 -12.48 -4.84
CA TYR A 150 -0.89 -11.77 -5.62
C TYR A 150 -0.30 -10.95 -6.76
N ASN A 151 0.84 -10.28 -6.54
CA ASN A 151 1.51 -9.49 -7.57
C ASN A 151 2.11 -10.35 -8.67
N ASN A 152 2.65 -11.54 -8.35
CA ASN A 152 3.09 -12.51 -9.35
C ASN A 152 1.93 -12.96 -10.23
N LEU A 153 0.76 -13.23 -9.63
CA LEU A 153 -0.44 -13.61 -10.37
C LEU A 153 -0.95 -12.47 -11.25
N LYS A 154 -1.00 -11.23 -10.74
CA LYS A 154 -1.31 -10.02 -11.50
C LYS A 154 -0.34 -9.81 -12.67
N GLY A 155 0.96 -9.96 -12.44
CA GLY A 155 2.01 -9.80 -13.44
C GLY A 155 1.96 -10.85 -14.53
N ASN A 156 1.75 -12.13 -14.17
CA ASN A 156 1.59 -13.22 -15.14
C ASN A 156 0.37 -13.00 -16.03
N LEU A 157 -0.77 -12.62 -15.44
CA LEU A 157 -1.97 -12.29 -16.19
C LEU A 157 -1.75 -11.10 -17.14
N GLN A 158 -1.15 -10.02 -16.65
CA GLN A 158 -0.86 -8.83 -17.47
C GLN A 158 0.11 -9.15 -18.63
N ASN A 159 1.08 -10.03 -18.41
CA ASN A 159 2.00 -10.47 -19.46
C ASN A 159 1.28 -11.28 -20.55
N LEU A 160 0.35 -12.16 -20.18
CA LEU A 160 -0.47 -12.88 -21.15
C LEU A 160 -1.44 -11.95 -21.87
N GLU A 161 -2.08 -11.01 -21.16
CA GLU A 161 -2.98 -10.02 -21.76
C GLU A 161 -2.23 -9.16 -22.78
N ARG A 162 -0.99 -8.76 -22.49
CA ARG A 162 -0.12 -8.05 -23.42
C ARG A 162 0.28 -8.87 -24.64
N LYS A 163 0.45 -10.20 -24.53
CA LYS A 163 0.69 -11.05 -25.70
C LYS A 163 -0.53 -11.09 -26.63
N ASN A 164 -1.74 -10.97 -26.06
CA ASN A 164 -2.97 -11.02 -26.83
C ASN A 164 -3.44 -9.62 -27.31
N ALA A 165 -2.90 -8.54 -26.72
CA ALA A 165 -3.16 -7.17 -27.10
C ALA A 165 -2.04 -6.59 -27.98
N GLY A 166 -2.38 -6.00 -29.12
CA GLY A 166 -1.42 -5.37 -30.03
C GLY A 166 -1.90 -5.34 -31.47
N SER A 167 -1.07 -4.83 -32.37
CA SER A 167 -1.34 -4.90 -33.81
C SER A 167 -1.18 -6.34 -34.31
N LEU A 168 -1.76 -6.66 -35.47
CA LEU A 168 -1.64 -7.98 -36.12
C LEU A 168 -0.18 -8.45 -36.33
N LEU A 169 0.78 -7.52 -36.32
CA LEU A 169 2.21 -7.81 -36.46
C LEU A 169 2.83 -8.43 -35.22
N THR A 170 2.30 -8.19 -34.02
CA THR A 170 2.93 -8.61 -32.75
C THR A 170 2.01 -9.43 -31.85
N ARG A 171 0.68 -9.24 -31.94
CA ARG A 171 -0.29 -9.98 -31.12
C ARG A 171 -0.29 -11.47 -31.44
N SER A 172 -0.71 -12.27 -30.46
CA SER A 172 -1.07 -13.66 -30.67
C SER A 172 -2.21 -13.76 -31.69
N LEU A 173 -2.04 -14.69 -32.64
CA LEU A 173 -3.03 -14.99 -33.68
C LEU A 173 -3.97 -16.13 -33.26
N ALA A 174 -3.69 -16.79 -32.13
CA ALA A 174 -4.46 -17.92 -31.61
C ALA A 174 -5.95 -17.56 -31.42
N ASP A 175 -6.26 -16.36 -30.94
CA ASP A 175 -7.65 -15.93 -30.75
C ASP A 175 -8.35 -15.50 -32.06
N ILE A 176 -7.64 -15.47 -33.19
CA ILE A 176 -8.13 -14.97 -34.48
C ILE A 176 -8.41 -16.11 -35.46
N VAL A 177 -7.47 -17.04 -35.53
CA VAL A 177 -7.44 -18.06 -36.59
C VAL A 177 -8.24 -19.30 -36.18
N LYS A 178 -8.85 -19.97 -37.16
CA LYS A 178 -9.61 -21.21 -36.94
C LYS A 178 -8.95 -22.39 -37.63
N LYS A 179 -9.29 -23.60 -37.19
CA LYS A 179 -8.86 -24.86 -37.82
C LYS A 179 -9.11 -24.89 -39.33
N GLU A 180 -10.27 -24.37 -39.74
CA GLU A 180 -10.71 -24.31 -41.14
C GLU A 180 -9.84 -23.42 -42.03
N ASP A 181 -9.07 -22.50 -41.44
CA ASP A 181 -8.22 -21.58 -42.18
C ASP A 181 -6.87 -22.21 -42.58
N PHE A 182 -6.56 -23.42 -42.12
CA PHE A 182 -5.29 -24.11 -42.40
C PHE A 182 -5.49 -25.46 -43.08
N VAL A 183 -4.60 -25.74 -44.03
CA VAL A 183 -4.38 -27.11 -44.51
C VAL A 183 -3.48 -27.84 -43.51
N LEU A 184 -4.08 -28.75 -42.73
CA LEU A 184 -3.39 -29.59 -41.74
C LEU A 184 -2.93 -30.91 -42.37
N ASP A 185 -1.95 -31.56 -41.74
CA ASP A 185 -1.46 -32.91 -42.08
C ASP A 185 -1.03 -33.13 -43.54
N SER A 186 -0.62 -32.06 -44.23
CA SER A 186 -0.06 -32.16 -45.58
C SER A 186 1.46 -32.22 -45.56
N GLU A 187 2.02 -33.23 -46.24
CA GLU A 187 3.46 -33.38 -46.47
C GLU A 187 4.02 -32.28 -47.39
N TYR A 188 3.19 -31.74 -48.28
CA TYR A 188 3.63 -30.84 -49.36
C TYR A 188 3.13 -29.42 -49.21
N LEU A 189 1.93 -29.23 -48.64
CA LEU A 189 1.30 -27.92 -48.51
C LEU A 189 1.45 -27.37 -47.09
N ILE A 190 1.51 -26.05 -47.00
CA ILE A 190 1.47 -25.30 -45.74
C ILE A 190 0.65 -24.04 -45.95
N THR A 191 -0.09 -23.65 -44.92
CA THR A 191 -0.81 -22.38 -44.92
C THR A 191 -0.05 -21.36 -44.08
N MET A 192 0.27 -20.23 -44.68
CA MET A 192 0.97 -19.12 -44.06
C MET A 192 -0.01 -17.98 -43.79
N LEU A 193 0.30 -17.17 -42.77
CA LEU A 193 -0.46 -15.97 -42.45
C LEU A 193 0.33 -14.74 -42.86
N VAL A 194 -0.32 -13.78 -43.51
CA VAL A 194 0.32 -12.59 -44.04
C VAL A 194 -0.45 -11.35 -43.59
N VAL A 195 0.29 -10.43 -42.97
CA VAL A 195 -0.21 -9.12 -42.57
C VAL A 195 0.03 -8.16 -43.73
N VAL A 196 -1.06 -7.62 -44.25
CA VAL A 196 -1.09 -6.70 -45.40
C VAL A 196 -1.64 -5.35 -44.92
N PRO A 197 -0.99 -4.21 -45.19
CA PRO A 197 -1.57 -2.89 -44.91
C PRO A 197 -2.84 -2.66 -45.73
N LYS A 198 -3.82 -1.92 -45.20
CA LYS A 198 -5.09 -1.63 -45.92
C LYS A 198 -4.89 -1.01 -47.30
N THR A 199 -3.87 -0.16 -47.44
CA THR A 199 -3.49 0.47 -48.70
C THR A 199 -3.02 -0.54 -49.77
N GLY A 200 -2.59 -1.73 -49.37
CA GLY A 200 -2.05 -2.77 -50.24
C GLY A 200 -2.99 -3.95 -50.51
N TYR A 201 -4.27 -3.90 -50.10
CA TYR A 201 -5.20 -5.03 -50.28
C TYR A 201 -5.44 -5.37 -51.75
N THR A 202 -5.62 -4.36 -52.59
CA THR A 202 -5.82 -4.54 -54.03
C THR A 202 -4.60 -5.13 -54.70
N ASP A 203 -3.41 -4.73 -54.24
CA ASP A 203 -2.14 -5.19 -54.79
C ASP A 203 -1.90 -6.64 -54.35
N TRP A 204 -2.11 -6.95 -53.07
CA TRP A 204 -2.05 -8.32 -52.54
C TRP A 204 -2.90 -9.28 -53.36
N GLN A 205 -4.19 -8.97 -53.58
CA GLN A 205 -5.09 -9.86 -54.33
C GLN A 205 -4.64 -10.10 -55.78
N LYS A 206 -3.96 -9.13 -56.40
CA LYS A 206 -3.45 -9.26 -57.78
C LYS A 206 -2.12 -10.01 -57.85
N THR A 207 -1.26 -9.85 -56.85
CA THR A 207 0.13 -10.31 -56.94
C THR A 207 0.41 -11.60 -56.19
N TYR A 208 -0.37 -11.96 -55.16
CA TYR A 208 0.01 -13.05 -54.25
C TYR A 208 0.22 -14.40 -54.96
N GLU A 209 -0.57 -14.69 -56.00
CA GLU A 209 -0.48 -15.93 -56.79
C GLU A 209 0.82 -16.04 -57.59
N THR A 210 1.43 -14.91 -57.94
CA THR A 210 2.66 -14.85 -58.75
C THR A 210 3.89 -14.45 -57.93
N LEU A 211 3.77 -14.32 -56.59
CA LEU A 211 4.91 -13.99 -55.73
C LEU A 211 5.94 -15.13 -55.70
N ALA A 212 5.50 -16.37 -55.84
CA ALA A 212 6.35 -17.55 -55.97
C ALA A 212 5.65 -18.60 -56.84
N GLU A 213 6.41 -19.50 -57.49
CA GLU A 213 5.86 -20.44 -58.48
C GLU A 213 4.88 -21.47 -57.89
N MET A 214 5.11 -21.91 -56.65
CA MET A 214 4.32 -22.97 -56.01
C MET A 214 3.28 -22.43 -55.01
N VAL A 215 2.61 -21.33 -55.36
CA VAL A 215 1.47 -20.79 -54.60
C VAL A 215 0.17 -21.37 -55.14
N VAL A 216 -0.75 -21.76 -54.25
CA VAL A 216 -2.06 -22.29 -54.66
C VAL A 216 -2.97 -21.12 -55.07
N PRO A 217 -3.44 -21.04 -56.33
CA PRO A 217 -4.34 -19.97 -56.77
C PRO A 217 -5.67 -20.01 -56.01
N ARG A 218 -6.30 -18.84 -55.83
CA ARG A 218 -7.56 -18.64 -55.09
C ARG A 218 -7.56 -19.18 -53.64
N SER A 219 -6.38 -19.36 -53.04
CA SER A 219 -6.24 -19.83 -51.64
C SER A 219 -6.31 -18.71 -50.60
N THR A 220 -6.25 -17.44 -50.99
CA THR A 220 -6.20 -16.35 -50.02
C THR A 220 -7.58 -16.02 -49.44
N LYS A 221 -7.63 -15.80 -48.12
CA LYS A 221 -8.85 -15.40 -47.39
C LYS A 221 -8.48 -14.36 -46.34
N LEU A 222 -9.29 -13.30 -46.23
CA LEU A 222 -9.18 -12.34 -45.14
C LEU A 222 -9.75 -12.95 -43.86
N LEU A 223 -8.92 -13.14 -42.84
CA LEU A 223 -9.30 -13.74 -41.56
C LEU A 223 -9.75 -12.69 -40.55
N PHE A 224 -9.04 -11.55 -40.50
CA PHE A 224 -9.31 -10.47 -39.57
C PHE A 224 -8.74 -9.16 -40.09
N GLU A 225 -9.39 -8.05 -39.75
CA GLU A 225 -8.97 -6.70 -40.12
C GLU A 225 -8.90 -5.85 -38.84
N ASP A 226 -7.76 -5.19 -38.63
CA ASP A 226 -7.60 -4.17 -37.58
C ASP A 226 -7.73 -2.74 -38.18
N ASN A 227 -7.31 -1.70 -37.47
CA ASN A 227 -7.43 -0.33 -37.98
C ASN A 227 -6.49 -0.05 -39.16
N ASP A 228 -5.33 -0.71 -39.24
CA ASP A 228 -4.24 -0.37 -40.16
C ASP A 228 -3.93 -1.49 -41.18
N SER A 229 -4.22 -2.74 -40.85
CA SER A 229 -3.80 -3.93 -41.59
C SER A 229 -4.84 -5.06 -41.54
N GLY A 230 -4.73 -5.99 -42.49
CA GLY A 230 -5.52 -7.22 -42.56
C GLY A 230 -4.64 -8.45 -42.47
N LEU A 231 -5.14 -9.48 -41.82
CA LEU A 231 -4.53 -10.80 -41.74
C LEU A 231 -5.15 -11.69 -42.81
N PHE A 232 -4.35 -12.07 -43.79
CA PHE A 232 -4.73 -12.99 -44.86
C PHE A 232 -4.10 -14.36 -44.65
N SER A 233 -4.81 -15.43 -44.97
CA SER A 233 -4.21 -16.75 -45.18
C SER A 233 -3.73 -16.89 -46.63
N VAL A 234 -2.75 -17.75 -46.86
CA VAL A 234 -2.32 -18.19 -48.19
C VAL A 234 -1.77 -19.61 -48.10
N THR A 235 -2.16 -20.49 -49.01
CA THR A 235 -1.64 -21.85 -49.08
C THR A 235 -0.60 -21.95 -50.19
N LEU A 236 0.55 -22.53 -49.87
CA LEU A 236 1.64 -22.76 -50.82
C LEU A 236 2.37 -24.07 -50.50
N PHE A 237 3.23 -24.51 -51.41
CA PHE A 237 4.09 -25.65 -51.16
C PHE A 237 5.19 -25.31 -50.15
N ARG A 238 5.53 -26.25 -49.27
CA ARG A 238 6.58 -26.10 -48.25
C ARG A 238 7.92 -25.67 -48.83
N LYS A 239 8.26 -26.14 -50.04
CA LYS A 239 9.51 -25.78 -50.75
C LYS A 239 9.59 -24.31 -51.17
N ALA A 240 8.45 -23.61 -51.31
CA ALA A 240 8.40 -22.22 -51.73
C ALA A 240 8.29 -21.22 -50.57
N VAL A 241 8.32 -21.69 -49.31
CA VAL A 241 8.09 -20.82 -48.13
C VAL A 241 9.12 -19.69 -48.03
N ASP A 242 10.40 -20.00 -48.19
CA ASP A 242 11.46 -19.00 -48.02
C ASP A 242 11.45 -17.95 -49.15
N ASP A 243 11.26 -18.40 -50.38
CA ASP A 243 11.13 -17.51 -51.56
C ASP A 243 9.89 -16.62 -51.43
N PHE A 244 8.75 -17.19 -51.05
CA PHE A 244 7.53 -16.45 -50.80
C PHE A 244 7.69 -15.41 -49.68
N LYS A 245 8.35 -15.75 -48.56
CA LYS A 245 8.66 -14.81 -47.47
C LYS A 245 9.54 -13.66 -47.96
N HIS A 246 10.52 -13.93 -48.82
CA HIS A 246 11.40 -12.92 -49.37
C HIS A 246 10.62 -11.95 -50.28
N LYS A 247 9.85 -12.48 -51.24
CA LYS A 247 9.04 -11.69 -52.16
C LYS A 247 7.88 -10.96 -51.50
N ALA A 248 7.29 -11.52 -50.45
CA ALA A 248 6.31 -10.83 -49.62
C ALA A 248 6.93 -9.59 -48.95
N ARG A 249 8.14 -9.72 -48.37
CA ARG A 249 8.84 -8.60 -47.73
C ARG A 249 9.23 -7.51 -48.72
N GLU A 250 9.68 -7.86 -49.93
CA GLU A 250 9.95 -6.88 -51.00
C GLU A 250 8.71 -6.01 -51.33
N ASN A 251 7.52 -6.62 -51.29
CA ASN A 251 6.24 -5.94 -51.52
C ASN A 251 5.62 -5.35 -50.24
N LYS A 252 6.38 -5.23 -49.15
CA LYS A 252 5.94 -4.69 -47.85
C LYS A 252 4.84 -5.51 -47.17
N PHE A 253 4.69 -6.78 -47.51
CA PHE A 253 3.82 -7.72 -46.82
C PHE A 253 4.62 -8.48 -45.77
N THR A 254 4.07 -8.60 -44.56
CA THR A 254 4.76 -9.28 -43.45
C THR A 254 4.17 -10.66 -43.23
N VAL A 255 4.93 -11.70 -43.52
CA VAL A 255 4.55 -13.08 -43.23
C VAL A 255 4.78 -13.37 -41.74
N ARG A 256 3.74 -13.85 -41.05
CA ARG A 256 3.79 -14.25 -39.64
C ARG A 256 4.13 -15.74 -39.55
N ASP A 257 5.18 -16.04 -38.80
CA ASP A 257 5.52 -17.42 -38.44
C ASP A 257 4.52 -17.90 -37.41
N PHE A 258 3.57 -18.72 -37.87
CA PHE A 258 2.52 -19.29 -37.04
C PHE A 258 2.25 -20.72 -37.49
N GLN A 259 2.31 -21.65 -36.54
CA GLN A 259 1.93 -23.04 -36.75
C GLN A 259 0.66 -23.30 -35.95
N TYR A 260 -0.39 -23.74 -36.63
CA TYR A 260 -1.64 -24.07 -35.97
C TYR A 260 -1.46 -25.31 -35.09
N ASN A 261 -1.60 -25.14 -33.78
CA ASN A 261 -1.62 -26.23 -32.81
C ASN A 261 -2.82 -26.04 -31.88
N GLU A 262 -3.84 -26.89 -32.06
CA GLU A 262 -5.09 -26.81 -31.30
C GLU A 262 -4.88 -27.04 -29.80
N GLU A 263 -3.93 -27.91 -29.43
CA GLU A 263 -3.63 -28.23 -28.04
C GLU A 263 -2.96 -27.05 -27.32
N GLU A 264 -1.96 -26.43 -27.94
CA GLU A 264 -1.27 -25.25 -27.39
C GLU A 264 -2.22 -24.06 -27.25
N MET A 265 -3.01 -23.77 -28.29
CA MET A 265 -3.96 -22.66 -28.27
C MET A 265 -5.04 -22.84 -27.20
N LYS A 266 -5.52 -24.07 -27.00
CA LYS A 266 -6.45 -24.39 -25.93
C LYS A 266 -5.80 -24.26 -24.57
N ALA A 267 -4.58 -24.76 -24.40
CA ALA A 267 -3.82 -24.65 -23.14
C ALA A 267 -3.59 -23.19 -22.72
N ASP A 268 -3.20 -22.32 -23.65
CA ASP A 268 -3.00 -20.88 -23.41
C ASP A 268 -4.29 -20.18 -22.94
N LYS A 269 -5.42 -20.50 -23.58
CA LYS A 269 -6.73 -19.93 -23.24
C LYS A 269 -7.25 -20.44 -21.89
N GLU A 270 -7.03 -21.72 -21.59
CA GLU A 270 -7.33 -22.31 -20.29
C GLU A 270 -6.46 -21.70 -19.20
N GLU A 271 -5.17 -21.47 -19.45
CA GLU A 271 -4.26 -20.81 -18.52
C GLU A 271 -4.68 -19.36 -18.24
N MET A 272 -5.03 -18.58 -19.28
CA MET A 272 -5.55 -17.22 -19.10
C MET A 272 -6.81 -17.21 -18.22
N THR A 273 -7.75 -18.12 -18.51
CA THR A 273 -9.01 -18.23 -17.76
C THR A 273 -8.78 -18.65 -16.32
N ARG A 274 -7.86 -19.60 -16.10
CA ARG A 274 -7.42 -20.05 -14.79
C ARG A 274 -6.82 -18.89 -13.98
N LEU A 275 -5.85 -18.17 -14.55
CA LEU A 275 -5.20 -17.04 -13.88
C LEU A 275 -6.19 -15.91 -13.55
N SER A 276 -7.10 -15.58 -14.47
CA SER A 276 -8.14 -14.57 -14.23
C SER A 276 -9.09 -14.98 -13.09
N THR A 277 -9.46 -16.27 -13.05
CA THR A 277 -10.30 -16.83 -11.98
C THR A 277 -9.58 -16.85 -10.65
N ASP A 278 -8.31 -17.25 -10.62
CA ASP A 278 -7.50 -17.31 -9.41
C ASP A 278 -7.23 -15.91 -8.85
N LYS A 279 -7.01 -14.91 -9.72
CA LYS A 279 -6.93 -13.49 -9.32
C LYS A 279 -8.19 -13.06 -8.57
N LYS A 280 -9.37 -13.33 -9.15
CA LYS A 280 -10.68 -12.98 -8.54
C LYS A 280 -10.90 -13.72 -7.23
N LYS A 281 -10.54 -15.01 -7.16
CA LYS A 281 -10.64 -15.82 -5.94
C LYS A 281 -9.74 -15.31 -4.82
N GLN A 282 -8.52 -14.88 -5.12
CA GLN A 282 -7.57 -14.38 -4.13
C GLN A 282 -7.88 -12.95 -3.67
N PHE A 283 -8.48 -12.12 -4.54
CA PHE A 283 -8.77 -10.72 -4.25
C PHE A 283 -9.62 -10.52 -3.00
N GLY A 284 -10.77 -11.20 -2.89
CA GLY A 284 -11.69 -11.05 -1.75
C GLY A 284 -11.06 -11.39 -0.39
N PRO A 285 -10.47 -12.59 -0.22
CA PRO A 285 -9.73 -12.96 0.98
C PRO A 285 -8.56 -12.01 1.29
N LEU A 286 -7.83 -11.56 0.27
CA LEU A 286 -6.72 -10.62 0.45
C LEU A 286 -7.20 -9.28 1.04
N VAL A 287 -8.24 -8.68 0.45
CA VAL A 287 -8.82 -7.42 0.94
C VAL A 287 -9.34 -7.59 2.38
N ARG A 288 -10.04 -8.70 2.67
CA ARG A 288 -10.51 -8.98 4.04
C ARG A 288 -9.36 -9.11 5.03
N TRP A 289 -8.29 -9.80 4.64
CA TRP A 289 -7.09 -9.95 5.44
C TRP A 289 -6.42 -8.58 5.69
N LEU A 290 -6.28 -7.75 4.66
CA LEU A 290 -5.71 -6.40 4.80
C LEU A 290 -6.53 -5.53 5.77
N LYS A 291 -7.87 -5.56 5.70
CA LYS A 291 -8.73 -4.80 6.62
C LYS A 291 -8.51 -5.17 8.08
N VAL A 292 -8.51 -6.48 8.37
CA VAL A 292 -8.35 -6.98 9.74
C VAL A 292 -6.97 -6.62 10.28
N ASN A 293 -5.92 -6.91 9.52
CA ASN A 293 -4.55 -6.67 9.98
C ASN A 293 -4.19 -5.18 10.03
N PHE A 294 -4.79 -4.35 9.17
CA PHE A 294 -4.70 -2.90 9.28
C PHE A 294 -5.29 -2.42 10.61
N SER A 295 -6.52 -2.85 10.94
CA SER A 295 -7.18 -2.50 12.18
C SER A 295 -6.35 -2.93 13.39
N GLU A 296 -5.86 -4.17 13.41
CA GLU A 296 -5.02 -4.68 14.50
C GLU A 296 -3.70 -3.91 14.65
N ALA A 297 -3.00 -3.66 13.54
CA ALA A 297 -1.75 -2.90 13.55
C ALA A 297 -1.95 -1.45 14.00
N PHE A 298 -3.04 -0.80 13.58
CA PHE A 298 -3.37 0.57 13.98
C PHE A 298 -3.73 0.65 15.47
N ILE A 299 -4.55 -0.28 15.97
CA ILE A 299 -4.89 -0.36 17.39
C ILE A 299 -3.60 -0.55 18.22
N ALA A 300 -2.73 -1.46 17.81
CA ALA A 300 -1.45 -1.69 18.47
C ALA A 300 -0.57 -0.43 18.47
N TRP A 301 -0.53 0.31 17.35
CA TRP A 301 0.23 1.55 17.24
C TRP A 301 -0.22 2.61 18.26
N ILE A 302 -1.54 2.82 18.40
CA ILE A 302 -2.08 3.79 19.38
C ILE A 302 -1.81 3.35 20.82
N HIS A 303 -1.84 2.04 21.13
CA HIS A 303 -1.45 1.54 22.45
C HIS A 303 0.04 1.75 22.73
N ILE A 304 0.92 1.60 21.74
CA ILE A 304 2.35 1.92 21.87
C ILE A 304 2.54 3.42 22.12
N LYS A 305 1.83 4.29 21.40
CA LYS A 305 1.83 5.75 21.65
C LYS A 305 1.37 6.07 23.08
N ALA A 306 0.34 5.39 23.58
CA ALA A 306 -0.12 5.54 24.97
C ALA A 306 0.96 5.14 25.98
N LEU A 307 1.67 4.02 25.74
CA LEU A 307 2.79 3.59 26.57
C LEU A 307 3.95 4.59 26.56
N ARG A 308 4.30 5.13 25.38
CA ARG A 308 5.34 6.15 25.27
C ARG A 308 5.01 7.37 26.10
N VAL A 309 3.77 7.87 26.00
CA VAL A 309 3.30 8.98 26.84
C VAL A 309 3.39 8.64 28.31
N PHE A 310 2.95 7.44 28.71
CA PHE A 310 3.01 7.01 30.11
C PHE A 310 4.45 6.99 30.63
N VAL A 311 5.36 6.28 29.95
CA VAL A 311 6.77 6.14 30.36
C VAL A 311 7.46 7.49 30.41
N GLU A 312 7.32 8.32 29.38
CA GLU A 312 7.94 9.64 29.33
C GLU A 312 7.34 10.58 30.40
N SER A 313 6.04 10.48 30.69
CA SER A 313 5.41 11.28 31.76
C SER A 313 5.94 10.88 33.13
N VAL A 314 6.16 9.59 33.39
CA VAL A 314 6.74 9.11 34.65
C VAL A 314 8.21 9.53 34.76
N LEU A 315 8.98 9.45 33.67
CA LEU A 315 10.38 9.87 33.65
C LEU A 315 10.53 11.38 33.88
N ARG A 316 9.64 12.22 33.33
CA ARG A 316 9.71 13.69 33.47
C ARG A 316 9.06 14.23 34.73
N TYR A 317 7.93 13.67 35.16
CA TYR A 317 7.12 14.22 36.26
C TYR A 317 7.31 13.46 37.58
N GLY A 318 7.95 12.29 37.54
CA GLY A 318 8.23 11.47 38.72
C GLY A 318 7.01 10.75 39.27
N LEU A 319 7.15 10.27 40.52
CA LEU A 319 6.12 9.57 41.28
C LEU A 319 5.57 10.47 42.41
N PRO A 320 4.29 10.31 42.79
CA PRO A 320 3.30 9.38 42.24
C PRO A 320 2.86 9.75 40.82
N VAL A 321 2.41 8.75 40.05
CA VAL A 321 1.95 8.98 38.66
C VAL A 321 0.74 9.91 38.67
N ASN A 322 0.95 11.16 38.28
CA ASN A 322 -0.07 12.19 38.31
C ASN A 322 0.09 13.11 37.09
N PHE A 323 -0.46 12.69 35.96
CA PHE A 323 -0.43 13.46 34.72
C PHE A 323 -1.77 13.35 34.00
N GLN A 324 -2.03 14.30 33.10
CA GLN A 324 -3.18 14.30 32.21
C GLN A 324 -2.71 14.22 30.75
N ALA A 325 -2.93 13.06 30.11
CA ALA A 325 -2.71 12.92 28.68
C ALA A 325 -3.90 13.50 27.89
N MET A 326 -3.59 14.19 26.80
CA MET A 326 -4.53 15.01 26.04
C MET A 326 -4.19 14.91 24.55
N LEU A 327 -5.21 14.69 23.73
CA LEU A 327 -5.10 14.64 22.28
C LEU A 327 -5.59 15.97 21.71
N LEU A 328 -4.72 16.72 21.06
CA LEU A 328 -5.04 17.98 20.41
C LEU A 328 -5.07 17.80 18.90
N GLN A 329 -6.14 18.24 18.26
CA GLN A 329 -6.20 18.37 16.82
C GLN A 329 -5.98 19.85 16.46
N PRO A 330 -4.76 20.24 16.04
CA PRO A 330 -4.45 21.62 15.72
C PRO A 330 -5.21 22.11 14.48
N ASN A 331 -5.62 23.39 14.49
CA ASN A 331 -6.11 24.03 13.28
C ASN A 331 -4.94 24.38 12.35
N LYS A 332 -5.02 23.98 11.07
CA LYS A 332 -3.92 24.10 10.06
C LYS A 332 -3.28 25.49 10.01
N LYS A 333 -4.06 26.55 10.19
CA LYS A 333 -3.60 27.95 10.13
C LYS A 333 -2.96 28.45 11.43
N ASN A 334 -3.21 27.77 12.56
CA ASN A 334 -2.91 28.27 13.89
C ASN A 334 -1.87 27.41 14.64
N MET A 335 -1.22 26.45 13.98
CA MET A 335 -0.23 25.56 14.59
C MET A 335 0.88 26.31 15.32
N LYS A 336 1.45 27.37 14.71
CA LYS A 336 2.50 28.17 15.33
C LYS A 336 2.03 28.86 16.63
N LYS A 337 0.87 29.53 16.57
CA LYS A 337 0.25 30.16 17.74
C LYS A 337 -0.10 29.15 18.83
N LEU A 338 -0.54 27.94 18.45
CA LEU A 338 -0.79 26.86 19.41
C LEU A 338 0.51 26.43 20.12
N ARG A 339 1.63 26.31 19.40
CA ARG A 339 2.94 26.03 20.01
C ARG A 339 3.37 27.09 21.00
N GLU A 340 3.23 28.37 20.64
CA GLU A 340 3.54 29.50 21.51
C GLU A 340 2.71 29.46 22.81
N VAL A 341 1.39 29.25 22.69
CA VAL A 341 0.49 29.13 23.85
C VAL A 341 0.83 27.93 24.74
N LEU A 342 1.15 26.78 24.15
CA LEU A 342 1.56 25.59 24.91
C LEU A 342 2.91 25.79 25.60
N TYR A 343 3.86 26.45 24.94
CA TYR A 343 5.15 26.78 25.52
C TYR A 343 4.98 27.72 26.71
N ASP A 344 4.21 28.80 26.57
CA ASP A 344 3.97 29.72 27.69
C ASP A 344 3.26 29.07 28.87
N LEU A 345 2.36 28.13 28.62
CA LEU A 345 1.65 27.39 29.66
C LEU A 345 2.58 26.45 30.45
N TYR A 346 3.56 25.83 29.78
CA TYR A 346 4.34 24.72 30.33
C TYR A 346 5.84 24.98 30.49
N LYS A 347 6.38 26.14 30.09
CA LYS A 347 7.81 26.49 30.22
C LYS A 347 8.37 26.39 31.64
N HIS A 348 7.53 26.48 32.65
CA HIS A 348 7.93 26.30 34.05
C HIS A 348 8.38 24.87 34.38
N LEU A 349 7.98 23.88 33.57
CA LEU A 349 8.41 22.49 33.72
C LEU A 349 9.86 22.27 33.29
N ASP A 350 10.39 23.16 32.46
CA ASP A 350 11.78 23.12 31.95
C ASP A 350 12.80 23.39 33.07
N SER A 351 12.39 24.12 34.12
CA SER A 351 13.21 24.38 35.30
C SER A 351 13.55 23.10 36.09
N SER A 352 12.82 22.00 35.87
CA SER A 352 13.11 20.68 36.44
C SER A 352 14.03 19.83 35.56
N ALA A 353 14.08 20.08 34.24
CA ALA A 353 14.93 19.37 33.28
C ALA A 353 16.35 19.96 33.20
N ALA A 354 16.50 21.27 33.44
CA ALA A 354 17.80 21.96 33.45
C ALA A 354 18.78 21.47 34.54
N ILE A 355 18.31 20.74 35.56
CA ILE A 355 19.18 20.15 36.59
C ILE A 355 19.91 18.90 36.05
N ILE A 356 19.38 18.24 35.01
CA ILE A 356 19.97 17.05 34.40
C ILE A 356 20.88 17.41 33.21
N ASP A 357 20.58 18.51 32.51
CA ASP A 357 21.39 19.00 31.37
C ASP A 357 22.67 19.75 31.81
N ALA A 358 22.72 20.23 33.06
CA ALA A 358 23.88 20.96 33.57
C ALA A 358 25.10 20.07 33.91
N SER A 359 25.05 18.75 33.71
CA SER A 359 26.13 17.86 34.18
C SER A 359 26.53 16.70 33.27
N MET A 360 26.42 16.76 31.93
CA MET A 360 27.22 15.87 31.06
C MET A 360 27.10 16.19 29.55
N ASP A 361 27.96 17.10 29.05
CA ASP A 361 28.35 17.10 27.64
C ASP A 361 29.29 15.90 27.41
N ILE A 362 28.74 14.74 27.04
CA ILE A 362 29.50 13.57 26.60
C ILE A 362 29.63 13.63 25.08
N PRO A 363 30.84 13.81 24.51
CA PRO A 363 31.04 13.81 23.07
C PRO A 363 30.61 12.44 22.47
N GLY A 364 29.59 12.45 21.60
CA GLY A 364 29.10 11.25 20.89
C GLY A 364 27.59 10.98 21.02
N LEU A 365 26.88 11.68 21.92
CA LEU A 365 25.43 11.57 22.06
C LEU A 365 24.73 12.73 21.32
N ASN A 366 24.22 12.45 20.12
CA ASN A 366 23.59 13.46 19.27
C ASN A 366 22.13 13.70 19.72
N LEU A 367 21.91 14.43 20.83
CA LEU A 367 20.59 14.78 21.37
C LEU A 367 19.84 15.87 20.56
N SER A 368 20.45 16.36 19.48
CA SER A 368 20.08 17.60 18.78
C SER A 368 19.03 17.46 17.65
N GLN A 369 18.42 16.29 17.46
CA GLN A 369 17.49 16.04 16.34
C GLN A 369 16.02 15.80 16.73
N GLN A 370 15.66 15.80 18.02
CA GLN A 370 14.25 15.70 18.43
C GLN A 370 13.68 17.09 18.76
N GLU A 371 12.47 17.39 18.29
CA GLU A 371 11.74 18.58 18.70
C GLU A 371 11.50 18.52 20.22
N TYR A 372 12.31 19.28 20.97
CA TYR A 372 12.19 19.37 22.41
C TYR A 372 11.06 20.34 22.79
N TYR A 373 10.17 19.88 23.68
CA TYR A 373 9.13 20.69 24.28
C TYR A 373 9.17 20.51 25.81
N PRO A 374 8.78 21.54 26.60
CA PRO A 374 8.79 21.46 28.07
C PRO A 374 7.71 20.50 28.63
N TYR A 375 6.89 19.92 27.76
CA TYR A 375 5.88 18.91 28.05
C TYR A 375 6.12 17.68 27.18
N VAL A 376 5.57 16.53 27.58
CA VAL A 376 5.64 15.32 26.75
C VAL A 376 4.84 15.54 25.47
N TYR A 377 5.44 15.22 24.33
CA TYR A 377 4.83 15.45 23.02
C TYR A 377 5.14 14.28 22.06
N TYR A 378 4.08 13.78 21.42
CA TYR A 378 4.17 12.86 20.28
C TYR A 378 3.19 13.27 19.19
N LYS A 379 3.65 13.24 17.94
CA LYS A 379 2.80 13.45 16.76
C LYS A 379 2.16 12.13 16.34
N ILE A 380 0.87 12.16 16.00
CA ILE A 380 0.16 11.07 15.33
C ILE A 380 -0.36 11.63 14.01
N ASP A 381 0.05 11.04 12.89
CA ASP A 381 -0.47 11.40 11.57
C ASP A 381 -1.33 10.26 11.02
N CYS A 382 -2.63 10.54 10.84
CA CYS A 382 -3.58 9.60 10.23
C CYS A 382 -3.62 9.70 8.71
N ASN A 383 -2.78 10.54 8.08
CA ASN A 383 -2.59 10.49 6.64
C ASN A 383 -1.64 9.33 6.30
N LEU A 384 -2.22 8.14 6.15
CA LEU A 384 -1.47 6.90 5.94
C LEU A 384 -1.18 6.62 4.45
N LEU A 385 -1.68 7.47 3.55
CA LEU A 385 -1.58 7.28 2.11
C LEU A 385 -0.79 8.45 1.49
N ASP A 386 0.36 8.13 0.93
CA ASP A 386 1.12 9.04 0.09
C ASP A 386 0.52 9.01 -1.32
N PHE A 387 -0.67 9.59 -1.50
CA PHE A 387 -1.11 9.92 -2.84
C PHE A 387 -0.18 11.03 -3.34
N LYS A 388 0.84 10.65 -4.12
CA LYS A 388 1.53 11.60 -5.00
C LYS A 388 0.45 12.20 -5.91
N VAL A 389 0.04 13.42 -5.59
CA VAL A 389 -0.76 14.27 -6.47
C VAL A 389 0.11 14.69 -7.64
#